data_AF-A0A7S0J226-F1
#
_entry.id   AF-A0A7S0J226-F1
#
_cell.length_a   1.000
_cell.length_b   1.000
_cell.length_c   1.000
_cell.angle_alpha   90.00
_cell.angle_beta   90.00
_cell.angle_gamma   90.00
#
_symmetry.space_group_name_H-M   'P 1'
#
loop_
_entity.id
_entity.type
_entity.pdbx_description
1 polymer ?
#
loop_
_entity_poly.entity_id
_entity_poly.type
_entity_poly.pdbx_seq_one_letter_code
_entity_poly.pdbx_strand_id
1 'polypeptide(L)'
;PDIVSTLSADNNVGTTAFREVVGFLIGFVQKDRQTEEMVKKLCARFSTSDDLQHHRDIAFCLGSLSHTERSVRNLQELYKTYSDKLHDEEIFASFSTIVQRARKFARAELKAALEEFVTQLEAKHAGEEGSKSHAAGDEDGASKCVVAAKTGKAQ
;
A
#
# COMPACT_ATOMS: atom_id res chain seq x y z
N PRO A 1 -14.31 -1.45 -15.34
CA PRO A 1 -13.90 -0.08 -14.91
C PRO A 1 -13.56 -0.15 -13.42
N ASP A 2 -12.40 0.40 -13.02
CA ASP A 2 -11.90 0.34 -11.65
C ASP A 2 -12.17 1.67 -10.96
N ILE A 3 -12.86 1.64 -9.80
CA ILE A 3 -13.33 2.85 -9.12
C ILE A 3 -12.15 3.75 -8.71
N VAL A 4 -11.02 3.16 -8.33
CA VAL A 4 -9.80 3.90 -7.96
C VAL A 4 -9.25 4.66 -9.15
N SER A 5 -9.14 3.99 -10.32
CA SER A 5 -8.66 4.65 -11.54
C SER A 5 -9.60 5.76 -12.01
N THR A 6 -10.92 5.57 -11.90
CA THR A 6 -11.89 6.62 -12.27
C THR A 6 -11.81 7.83 -11.35
N LEU A 7 -11.70 7.61 -10.03
CA LEU A 7 -11.61 8.70 -9.06
C LEU A 7 -10.28 9.47 -9.18
N SER A 8 -9.17 8.78 -9.45
CA SER A 8 -7.86 9.41 -9.64
C SER A 8 -7.78 10.22 -10.95
N ALA A 9 -8.56 9.85 -11.98
CA ALA A 9 -8.61 10.58 -13.24
C ALA A 9 -9.55 11.81 -13.23
N ASP A 10 -10.38 11.97 -12.19
CA ASP A 10 -11.32 13.08 -12.09
C ASP A 10 -10.65 14.30 -11.45
N ASN A 11 -10.36 15.30 -12.28
CA ASN A 11 -9.73 16.55 -11.86
C ASN A 11 -10.58 17.39 -10.90
N ASN A 12 -11.88 17.08 -10.73
CA ASN A 12 -12.73 17.74 -9.75
C ASN A 12 -12.59 17.14 -8.34
N VAL A 13 -11.95 15.97 -8.23
CA VAL A 13 -11.69 15.30 -6.96
C VAL A 13 -10.29 15.69 -6.50
N GLY A 14 -10.20 16.58 -5.51
CA GLY A 14 -8.93 16.91 -4.88
C GLY A 14 -8.31 15.71 -4.15
N THR A 15 -6.99 15.70 -4.00
CA THR A 15 -6.23 14.60 -3.38
C THR A 15 -6.77 14.20 -2.00
N THR A 16 -7.19 15.16 -1.17
CA THR A 16 -7.78 14.87 0.15
C THR A 16 -9.09 14.09 0.03
N ALA A 17 -10.00 14.53 -0.83
CA ALA A 17 -11.28 13.85 -1.05
C ALA A 17 -11.07 12.45 -1.65
N PHE A 18 -10.11 12.30 -2.58
CA PHE A 18 -9.72 10.99 -3.10
C PHE A 18 -9.28 10.06 -1.97
N ARG A 19 -8.35 10.51 -1.12
CA ARG A 19 -7.81 9.70 -0.01
C ARG A 19 -8.89 9.30 0.99
N GLU A 20 -9.83 10.19 1.31
CA GLU A 20 -10.97 9.89 2.20
C GLU A 20 -11.90 8.83 1.59
N VAL A 21 -12.34 9.03 0.35
CA VAL A 21 -13.26 8.11 -0.33
C VAL A 21 -12.60 6.75 -0.53
N VAL A 22 -11.36 6.73 -1.04
CA VAL A 22 -10.66 5.48 -1.31
C VAL A 22 -10.26 4.76 -0.03
N GLY A 23 -9.85 5.49 1.01
CA GLY A 23 -9.61 4.92 2.34
C GLY A 23 -10.86 4.24 2.91
N PHE A 24 -12.01 4.90 2.79
CA PHE A 24 -13.30 4.30 3.17
C PHE A 24 -13.62 3.04 2.34
N LEU A 25 -13.43 3.07 1.03
CA LEU A 25 -13.66 1.92 0.14
C LEU A 25 -12.72 0.74 0.46
N ILE A 26 -11.45 1.01 0.73
CA ILE A 26 -10.45 0.00 1.09
C ILE A 26 -10.84 -0.70 2.40
N GLY A 27 -11.51 -0.01 3.33
CA GLY A 27 -12.04 -0.60 4.56
C GLY A 27 -13.02 -1.76 4.34
N PHE A 28 -13.65 -1.86 3.16
CA PHE A 28 -14.53 -2.99 2.79
C PHE A 28 -13.77 -4.17 2.19
N VAL A 29 -12.47 -4.03 1.90
CA VAL A 29 -11.62 -5.11 1.38
C VAL A 29 -11.21 -6.02 2.54
N GLN A 30 -12.14 -6.87 2.99
CA GLN A 30 -11.96 -7.73 4.16
C GLN A 30 -11.43 -9.13 3.83
N LYS A 31 -11.47 -9.54 2.56
CA LYS A 31 -11.11 -10.90 2.16
C LYS A 31 -9.71 -10.93 1.56
N ASP A 32 -8.84 -11.81 2.07
CA ASP A 32 -7.45 -11.96 1.61
C ASP A 32 -7.31 -12.07 0.09
N ARG A 33 -8.21 -12.84 -0.55
CA ARG A 33 -8.23 -12.98 -2.01
C ARG A 33 -8.49 -11.65 -2.71
N GLN A 34 -9.37 -10.81 -2.17
CA GLN A 34 -9.65 -9.49 -2.75
C GLN A 34 -8.43 -8.58 -2.59
N THR A 35 -7.76 -8.62 -1.44
CA THR A 35 -6.49 -7.89 -1.21
C THR A 35 -5.42 -8.32 -2.21
N GLU A 36 -5.22 -9.62 -2.41
CA GLU A 36 -4.24 -10.14 -3.37
C GLU A 36 -4.54 -9.71 -4.82
N GLU A 37 -5.80 -9.80 -5.24
CA GLU A 37 -6.23 -9.36 -6.58
C GLU A 37 -6.10 -7.84 -6.74
N MET A 38 -6.39 -7.07 -5.69
CA MET A 38 -6.26 -5.61 -5.67
C MET A 38 -4.80 -5.19 -5.84
N VAL A 39 -3.87 -5.79 -5.07
CA VAL A 39 -2.43 -5.52 -5.19
C VAL A 39 -1.95 -5.75 -6.63
N LYS A 40 -2.32 -6.89 -7.23
CA LYS A 40 -1.92 -7.19 -8.62
C LYS A 40 -2.45 -6.17 -9.61
N LYS A 41 -3.72 -5.76 -9.48
CA LYS A 41 -4.34 -4.76 -10.35
C LYS A 41 -3.68 -3.40 -10.19
N LEU A 42 -3.46 -2.93 -8.96
CA LEU A 42 -2.83 -1.64 -8.68
C LEU A 42 -1.37 -1.60 -9.16
N CYS A 43 -0.57 -2.64 -8.88
CA CYS A 43 0.80 -2.72 -9.37
C CYS A 43 0.88 -2.68 -10.91
N ALA A 44 -0.04 -3.35 -11.60
CA ALA A 44 -0.11 -3.32 -13.07
C ALA A 44 -0.56 -1.96 -13.64
N ARG A 45 -1.12 -1.05 -12.82
CA ARG A 45 -1.58 0.27 -13.27
C ARG A 45 -0.47 1.32 -13.33
N PHE A 46 0.63 1.13 -12.58
CA PHE A 46 1.80 2.01 -12.70
C PHE A 46 2.32 2.11 -14.14
N SER A 47 2.17 1.06 -14.95
CA SER A 47 2.61 1.06 -16.36
C SER A 47 1.56 1.55 -17.36
N THR A 48 0.37 1.97 -16.90
CA THR A 48 -0.75 2.36 -17.79
C THR A 48 -0.96 3.86 -17.90
N SER A 49 -0.25 4.65 -17.09
CA SER A 49 -0.28 6.11 -17.07
C SER A 49 1.14 6.61 -16.83
N ASP A 50 1.49 7.76 -17.36
CA ASP A 50 2.74 8.49 -17.05
C ASP A 50 2.49 9.67 -16.09
N ASP A 51 1.26 9.82 -15.59
CA ASP A 51 0.91 10.86 -14.63
C ASP A 51 1.42 10.52 -13.22
N LEU A 52 2.26 11.40 -12.67
CA LEU A 52 2.84 11.24 -11.34
C LEU A 52 1.77 11.25 -10.24
N GLN A 53 0.74 12.08 -10.38
CA GLN A 53 -0.33 12.13 -9.38
C GLN A 53 -1.08 10.79 -9.34
N HIS A 54 -1.37 10.20 -10.49
CA HIS A 54 -1.92 8.85 -10.59
C HIS A 54 -1.05 7.80 -9.90
N HIS A 55 0.27 7.86 -10.06
CA HIS A 55 1.18 6.91 -9.40
C HIS A 55 1.19 7.06 -7.88
N ARG A 56 1.16 8.30 -7.38
CA ARG A 56 1.04 8.60 -5.94
C ARG A 56 -0.28 8.09 -5.36
N ASP A 57 -1.38 8.28 -6.08
CA ASP A 57 -2.70 7.78 -5.68
C ASP A 57 -2.71 6.25 -5.60
N ILE A 58 -2.15 5.55 -6.60
CA ILE A 58 -2.01 4.09 -6.58
C ILE A 58 -1.14 3.64 -5.39
N ALA A 59 -0.01 4.31 -5.14
CA ALA A 59 0.88 4.00 -4.04
C ALA A 59 0.18 4.17 -2.68
N PHE A 60 -0.58 5.25 -2.50
CA PHE A 60 -1.41 5.49 -1.32
C PHE A 60 -2.43 4.35 -1.12
N CYS A 61 -3.09 3.91 -2.19
CA CYS A 61 -4.03 2.79 -2.13
C CYS A 61 -3.33 1.53 -1.64
N LEU A 62 -2.16 1.20 -2.18
CA LEU A 62 -1.36 0.05 -1.75
C LEU A 62 -0.99 0.18 -0.27
N GLY A 63 -0.50 1.33 0.18
CA GLY A 63 -0.14 1.58 1.59
C GLY A 63 -1.29 1.43 2.57
N SER A 64 -2.52 1.65 2.10
CA SER A 64 -3.75 1.58 2.90
C SER A 64 -4.32 0.16 3.02
N LEU A 65 -3.86 -0.80 2.22
CA LEU A 65 -4.38 -2.17 2.26
C LEU A 65 -3.96 -2.93 3.54
N SER A 66 -4.85 -3.78 4.02
CA SER A 66 -4.53 -4.76 5.06
C SER A 66 -3.82 -5.97 4.43
N HIS A 67 -2.50 -5.88 4.33
CA HIS A 67 -1.68 -6.88 3.67
C HIS A 67 -1.61 -8.22 4.42
N THR A 68 -1.58 -9.30 3.65
CA THR A 68 -1.22 -10.67 4.07
C THR A 68 0.18 -11.04 3.55
N GLU A 69 0.79 -12.10 4.08
CA GLU A 69 2.10 -12.59 3.60
C GLU A 69 2.10 -12.84 2.07
N ARG A 70 1.00 -13.36 1.54
CA ARG A 70 0.85 -13.63 0.10
C ARG A 70 0.73 -12.35 -0.72
N SER A 71 0.01 -11.34 -0.23
CA SER A 71 -0.10 -10.05 -0.91
C SER A 71 1.25 -9.31 -0.96
N VAL A 72 2.08 -9.43 0.08
CA VAL A 72 3.44 -8.87 0.11
C VAL A 72 4.34 -9.55 -0.91
N ARG A 73 4.26 -10.88 -1.03
CA ARG A 73 5.00 -11.61 -2.09
C ARG A 73 4.59 -11.17 -3.48
N ASN A 74 3.28 -11.02 -3.75
CA ASN A 74 2.82 -10.49 -5.04
C ASN A 74 3.39 -9.08 -5.32
N LEU A 75 3.49 -8.25 -4.29
CA LEU A 75 4.05 -6.90 -4.41
C LEU A 75 5.54 -6.96 -4.78
N GLN A 76 6.32 -7.85 -4.16
CA GLN A 76 7.72 -8.11 -4.51
C GLN A 76 7.88 -8.68 -5.93
N GLU A 77 7.03 -9.63 -6.34
CA GLU A 77 7.05 -10.23 -7.69
C GLU A 77 6.81 -9.18 -8.79
N LEU A 78 5.95 -8.20 -8.51
CA LEU A 78 5.61 -7.12 -9.44
C LEU A 78 6.52 -5.91 -9.35
N TYR A 79 7.65 -6.00 -8.64
CA TYR A 79 8.58 -4.88 -8.43
C TYR A 79 8.93 -4.12 -9.70
N LYS A 80 9.15 -4.83 -10.82
CA LYS A 80 9.51 -4.22 -12.11
C LYS A 80 8.46 -3.24 -12.64
N THR A 81 7.20 -3.32 -12.23
CA THR A 81 6.13 -2.46 -12.75
C THR A 81 6.09 -1.08 -12.11
N TYR A 82 6.72 -0.90 -10.94
CA TYR A 82 6.74 0.37 -10.20
C TYR A 82 8.14 0.81 -9.76
N SER A 83 9.18 -0.02 -9.95
CA SER A 83 10.53 0.26 -9.47
C SER A 83 11.16 1.56 -9.99
N ASP A 84 10.74 2.03 -11.16
CA ASP A 84 11.18 3.28 -11.77
C ASP A 84 10.47 4.51 -11.18
N LYS A 85 9.38 4.33 -10.42
CA LYS A 85 8.62 5.40 -9.76
C LYS A 85 9.05 5.63 -8.30
N LEU A 86 9.88 4.75 -7.74
CA LEU A 86 10.33 4.80 -6.34
C LEU A 86 11.30 5.95 -6.01
N HIS A 87 11.70 6.74 -7.01
CA HIS A 87 12.43 7.99 -6.79
C HIS A 87 11.53 9.05 -6.11
N ASP A 88 10.22 8.98 -6.32
CA ASP A 88 9.26 9.89 -5.70
C ASP A 88 9.06 9.58 -4.20
N GLU A 89 9.13 10.63 -3.37
CA GLU A 89 9.06 10.52 -1.91
C GLU A 89 7.71 9.99 -1.41
N GLU A 90 6.59 10.41 -1.99
CA GLU A 90 5.26 9.96 -1.56
C GLU A 90 5.02 8.48 -1.92
N ILE A 91 5.49 8.08 -3.10
CA ILE A 91 5.45 6.68 -3.53
C ILE A 91 6.33 5.85 -2.59
N PHE A 92 7.59 6.25 -2.38
CA PHE A 92 8.50 5.55 -1.49
C PHE A 92 7.93 5.40 -0.07
N ALA A 93 7.44 6.49 0.53
CA ALA A 93 6.85 6.49 1.86
C ALA A 93 5.67 5.51 1.99
N SER A 94 4.86 5.37 0.94
CA SER A 94 3.77 4.40 0.89
C SER A 94 4.30 2.96 0.94
N PHE A 95 5.34 2.65 0.15
CA PHE A 95 5.99 1.32 0.19
C PHE A 95 6.70 1.05 1.53
N SER A 96 7.38 2.05 2.11
CA SER A 96 7.96 1.94 3.45
C SER A 96 6.91 1.60 4.50
N THR A 97 5.74 2.24 4.42
CA THR A 97 4.59 1.95 5.29
C THR A 97 4.13 0.50 5.16
N ILE A 98 4.04 -0.03 3.94
CA ILE A 98 3.69 -1.44 3.68
C ILE A 98 4.68 -2.37 4.39
N VAL A 99 5.99 -2.12 4.23
CA VAL A 99 7.01 -2.97 4.85
C VAL A 99 6.97 -2.89 6.37
N GLN A 100 6.86 -1.69 6.95
CA GLN A 100 6.76 -1.50 8.39
C GLN A 100 5.54 -2.25 8.98
N ARG A 101 4.40 -2.22 8.28
CA ARG A 101 3.20 -2.97 8.67
C ARG A 101 3.40 -4.48 8.49
N ALA A 102 4.01 -4.91 7.39
CA ALA A 102 4.28 -6.32 7.10
C ALA A 102 5.18 -6.97 8.15
N ARG A 103 6.20 -6.26 8.63
CA ARG A 103 7.11 -6.72 9.69
C ARG A 103 6.38 -7.14 10.97
N LYS A 104 5.21 -6.56 11.26
CA LYS A 104 4.41 -6.88 12.47
C LYS A 104 3.79 -8.27 12.44
N PHE A 105 3.50 -8.82 11.27
CA PHE A 105 2.89 -10.16 11.12
C PHE A 105 3.77 -11.18 10.40
N ALA A 106 4.87 -10.73 9.77
CA ALA A 106 5.77 -11.59 8.99
C ALA A 106 6.44 -12.68 9.84
N ARG A 107 6.48 -13.90 9.31
CA ARG A 107 7.29 -15.01 9.85
C ARG A 107 8.76 -14.87 9.47
N ALA A 108 9.62 -15.71 10.05
CA ALA A 108 11.08 -15.64 9.86
C ALA A 108 11.50 -15.60 8.38
N GLU A 109 10.89 -16.43 7.54
CA GLU A 109 11.18 -16.46 6.09
C GLU A 109 10.79 -15.14 5.40
N LEU A 110 9.59 -14.62 5.68
CA LEU A 110 9.14 -13.36 5.08
C LEU A 110 9.92 -12.15 5.60
N LYS A 111 10.37 -12.17 6.87
CA LYS A 111 11.21 -11.10 7.41
C LYS A 111 12.52 -10.96 6.63
N ALA A 112 13.20 -12.06 6.34
CA ALA A 112 14.42 -12.03 5.53
C ALA A 112 14.15 -11.43 4.14
N ALA A 113 13.07 -11.86 3.49
CA ALA A 113 12.66 -11.30 2.19
C ALA A 113 12.28 -9.82 2.27
N LEU A 114 11.68 -9.36 3.37
CA LEU A 114 11.35 -7.95 3.59
C LEU A 114 12.60 -7.10 3.77
N GLU A 115 13.64 -7.57 4.46
CA GLU A 115 14.90 -6.83 4.60
C GLU A 115 15.59 -6.62 3.24
N GLU A 116 15.60 -7.66 2.39
CA GLU A 116 16.09 -7.53 1.02
C GLU A 116 15.25 -6.53 0.21
N PHE A 117 13.93 -6.57 0.39
CA PHE A 117 13.03 -5.65 -0.29
C PHE A 117 13.22 -4.20 0.17
N VAL A 118 13.42 -3.93 1.46
CA VAL A 118 13.77 -2.58 1.96
C VAL A 118 15.05 -2.09 1.31
N THR A 119 16.08 -2.93 1.25
CA THR A 119 17.35 -2.58 0.61
C THR A 119 17.15 -2.19 -0.87
N GLN A 120 16.27 -2.92 -1.58
CA GLN A 120 15.93 -2.60 -2.97
C GLN A 120 15.18 -1.27 -3.11
N LEU A 121 14.20 -1.01 -2.22
CA LEU A 121 13.46 0.25 -2.19
C LEU A 121 14.41 1.44 -1.93
N GLU A 122 15.25 1.33 -0.91
CA GLU A 122 16.22 2.38 -0.53
C GLU A 122 17.25 2.62 -1.64
N ALA A 123 17.75 1.57 -2.29
CA ALA A 123 18.67 1.71 -3.41
C ALA A 123 18.05 2.46 -4.60
N LYS A 124 16.76 2.28 -4.86
CA LYS A 124 16.05 3.01 -5.92
C LYS A 124 15.77 4.46 -5.55
N HIS A 125 15.43 4.71 -4.29
CA HIS A 125 15.19 6.05 -3.79
C HIS A 125 16.51 6.86 -3.76
N ALA A 126 17.57 6.28 -3.17
CA ALA A 126 18.89 6.90 -3.06
C ALA A 126 19.58 7.16 -4.41
N GLY A 127 19.20 6.44 -5.47
CA GLY A 127 19.75 6.61 -6.81
C GLY A 127 19.56 8.01 -7.42
N GLU A 128 18.60 8.80 -6.92
CA GLU A 128 18.36 10.20 -7.32
C GLU A 128 18.40 11.21 -6.15
N GLU A 129 18.67 10.76 -4.91
CA GLU A 129 18.71 11.58 -3.70
C GLU A 129 20.00 12.42 -3.60
N GLY A 130 20.13 13.34 -4.56
CA GLY A 130 20.96 14.52 -4.49
C GLY A 130 20.15 15.79 -4.20
N SER A 131 19.05 15.74 -3.41
CA SER A 131 18.50 16.92 -2.72
C SER A 131 17.29 16.64 -1.81
N LYS A 132 17.54 16.87 -0.50
CA LYS A 132 16.64 17.40 0.56
C LYS A 132 15.49 16.55 1.16
N SER A 133 15.85 15.97 2.30
CA SER A 133 15.16 15.92 3.61
C SER A 133 13.90 16.78 3.88
N HIS A 134 12.84 16.13 4.39
CA HIS A 134 12.07 16.49 5.61
C HIS A 134 11.15 15.31 6.03
N ALA A 135 11.42 14.56 7.10
CA ALA A 135 11.11 14.82 8.52
C ALA A 135 9.60 14.75 8.91
N ALA A 136 9.31 13.80 9.82
CA ALA A 136 8.14 13.64 10.71
C ALA A 136 6.83 13.08 10.08
N GLY A 137 6.05 12.22 10.74
CA GLY A 137 6.05 11.84 12.15
C GLY A 137 5.27 10.55 12.43
N ASP A 138 5.55 10.05 13.63
CA ASP A 138 4.87 9.01 14.38
C ASP A 138 3.36 9.30 14.51
N GLU A 139 2.50 8.32 14.25
CA GLU A 139 1.31 8.12 15.07
C GLU A 139 0.96 6.62 15.16
N ASP A 140 1.14 6.14 16.38
CA ASP A 140 0.51 4.98 16.98
C ASP A 140 -1.01 4.96 16.76
N GLY A 141 -1.53 3.78 16.44
CA GLY A 141 -2.95 3.56 16.17
C GLY A 141 -3.31 2.09 16.31
N ALA A 142 -2.79 1.43 17.34
CA ALA A 142 -3.33 0.16 17.78
C ALA A 142 -4.67 0.42 18.46
N SER A 143 -5.78 -0.10 17.93
CA SER A 143 -6.71 -0.94 18.71
C SER A 143 -8.02 -1.27 17.99
N LYS A 144 -8.17 -2.58 17.78
CA LYS A 144 -9.31 -3.44 18.17
C LYS A 144 -10.70 -3.11 17.62
N CYS A 145 -11.17 -4.02 16.77
CA CYS A 145 -12.50 -4.61 16.97
C CYS A 145 -12.34 -6.12 17.25
N VAL A 146 -12.24 -6.46 18.53
CA VAL A 146 -12.54 -7.81 19.02
C VAL A 146 -14.06 -7.91 19.07
N VAL A 147 -14.64 -8.80 18.27
CA VAL A 147 -15.94 -9.42 18.59
C VAL A 147 -15.75 -10.92 18.62
N ALA A 148 -15.43 -11.43 19.81
CA ALA A 148 -15.48 -12.83 20.13
C ALA A 148 -16.65 -13.12 21.08
N ALA A 149 -17.21 -14.32 20.89
CA ALA A 149 -18.14 -15.09 21.72
C ALA A 149 -19.64 -14.72 21.57
N LYS A 150 -20.49 -15.59 20.99
CA LYS A 150 -20.93 -16.97 21.36
C LYS A 150 -22.11 -16.99 22.36
N THR A 151 -23.13 -17.73 21.91
CA THR A 151 -24.13 -18.54 22.65
C THR A 151 -25.25 -17.86 23.43
N GLY A 152 -26.48 -18.16 23.02
CA GLY A 152 -27.69 -18.06 23.83
C GLY A 152 -28.82 -18.88 23.19
N LYS A 153 -28.87 -20.17 23.53
CA LYS A 153 -29.93 -21.13 23.20
C LYS A 153 -30.96 -21.11 24.34
N ALA A 154 -32.25 -21.14 23.98
CA ALA A 154 -33.42 -21.61 24.75
C ALA A 154 -33.67 -21.02 26.16
N GLN A 155 -34.84 -20.42 26.35
CA GLN A 155 -36.01 -21.12 26.91
C GLN A 155 -37.28 -20.39 26.52
#